data_AF-A0A4Q3BSL3-F1
#
_entry.id   AF-A0A4Q3BSL3-F1
#
_cell.length_a   1.000
_cell.length_b   1.000
_cell.length_c   1.000
_cell.angle_alpha   90.00
_cell.angle_beta   90.00
_cell.angle_gamma   90.00
#
_symmetry.space_group_name_H-M   'P 1'
#
loop_
_entity.id
_entity.type
_entity.pdbx_description
1 polymer ?
#
loop_
_entity_poly.entity_id
_entity_poly.type
_entity_poly.pdbx_seq_one_letter_code
_entity_poly.pdbx_strand_id
1 'polypeptide(L)'
;MRLPGAMVGRILLVLVCAILLELLGNLALQRWQERELLSDHEIVEIGRQLSVAERTALAHHPRDRGDQLHQLAKGDLSLNWVPRTVITDFSASFAQLQNLRARLVQSAPG
;
A
#
# COMPACT_ATOMS: atom_id res chain seq x y z
N MET A 1 -54.06 -28.44 -11.24
CA MET A 1 -52.82 -27.67 -11.44
C MET A 1 -52.43 -26.99 -10.14
N ARG A 2 -51.48 -27.54 -9.36
CA ARG A 2 -50.96 -26.94 -8.12
C ARG A 2 -49.43 -26.89 -8.21
N LEU A 3 -48.89 -25.91 -8.94
CA LEU A 3 -47.45 -25.75 -9.17
C LEU A 3 -46.84 -24.34 -8.97
N PRO A 4 -47.55 -23.25 -8.60
CA PRO A 4 -46.87 -21.97 -8.35
C PRO A 4 -46.09 -21.95 -7.02
N GLY A 5 -46.62 -22.55 -5.94
CA GLY A 5 -46.01 -22.46 -4.61
C GLY A 5 -44.63 -23.13 -4.49
N ALA A 6 -44.42 -24.25 -5.19
CA ALA A 6 -43.14 -24.96 -5.16
C ALA A 6 -42.01 -24.21 -5.89
N MET A 7 -42.33 -23.51 -6.97
CA MET A 7 -41.38 -22.67 -7.71
C MET A 7 -40.98 -21.44 -6.89
N VAL A 8 -41.95 -20.76 -6.28
CA VAL A 8 -41.70 -19.58 -5.43
C VAL A 8 -40.82 -19.93 -4.24
N GLY A 9 -41.05 -21.08 -3.59
CA GLY A 9 -40.21 -21.54 -2.48
C GLY A 9 -38.76 -21.81 -2.87
N ARG A 10 -38.53 -22.38 -4.06
CA ARG A 10 -37.18 -22.61 -4.59
C ARG A 10 -36.46 -21.30 -4.91
N ILE A 11 -37.16 -20.34 -5.52
CA ILE A 11 -36.60 -19.02 -5.83
C ILE A 11 -36.22 -18.30 -4.53
N LEU A 12 -37.09 -18.30 -3.52
CA LEU A 12 -36.79 -17.72 -2.21
C LEU A 12 -35.58 -18.39 -1.56
N LEU A 13 -35.50 -19.72 -1.60
CA LEU A 13 -34.37 -20.45 -1.03
C LEU A 13 -33.05 -20.07 -1.72
N VAL A 14 -33.04 -20.04 -3.06
CA VAL A 14 -31.85 -19.66 -3.84
C VAL A 14 -31.47 -18.21 -3.55
N LEU A 15 -32.44 -17.30 -3.46
CA LEU A 15 -32.20 -15.89 -3.16
C LEU A 15 -31.58 -15.73 -1.76
N VAL A 16 -32.12 -16.41 -0.75
CA VAL A 16 -31.58 -16.39 0.61
C VAL A 16 -30.15 -16.96 0.63
N CYS A 17 -29.90 -18.07 -0.05
CA CYS A 17 -28.55 -18.62 -0.17
C CYS A 17 -27.58 -17.66 -0.86
N ALA A 18 -28.00 -16.98 -1.91
CA ALA A 18 -27.19 -16.00 -2.62
C ALA A 18 -26.82 -14.81 -1.71
N ILE A 19 -27.81 -14.26 -0.98
CA ILE A 19 -27.59 -13.18 -0.02
C ILE A 19 -26.61 -13.61 1.09
N LEU A 20 -26.77 -14.83 1.61
CA LEU A 20 -25.87 -15.35 2.64
C LEU A 20 -24.44 -15.52 2.13
N LEU A 21 -24.27 -16.02 0.89
CA LEU A 21 -22.97 -16.14 0.25
C LEU A 21 -22.31 -14.77 0.03
N GLU A 22 -23.08 -13.78 -0.42
CA GLU A 22 -22.59 -12.41 -0.64
C GLU A 22 -22.16 -11.76 0.68
N LEU A 23 -22.95 -11.94 1.75
CA LEU A 23 -22.61 -11.46 3.08
C LEU A 23 -21.31 -12.09 3.59
N LEU A 24 -21.17 -13.42 3.47
CA LEU A 24 -19.97 -14.13 3.89
C LEU A 24 -18.74 -13.73 3.07
N GLY A 25 -18.90 -13.55 1.77
CA GLY A 25 -17.86 -13.06 0.87
C GLY A 25 -17.38 -11.66 1.27
N ASN A 26 -18.31 -10.74 1.53
CA ASN A 26 -17.98 -9.39 1.97
C ASN A 26 -17.29 -9.39 3.34
N LEU A 27 -17.72 -10.23 4.28
CA LEU A 27 -17.06 -10.34 5.60
C LEU A 27 -15.64 -10.89 5.49
N ALA A 28 -15.44 -11.89 4.65
CA ALA A 28 -14.12 -12.48 4.41
C ALA A 28 -13.19 -11.49 3.72
N LEU A 29 -13.70 -10.76 2.72
CA LEU A 29 -12.96 -9.71 2.03
C LEU A 29 -12.59 -8.57 2.96
N GLN A 30 -13.53 -8.11 3.80
CA GLN A 30 -13.28 -7.07 4.79
C GLN A 30 -12.21 -7.51 5.79
N ARG A 31 -12.29 -8.74 6.32
CA ARG A 31 -11.25 -9.25 7.23
C ARG A 31 -9.89 -9.43 6.55
N TRP A 32 -9.88 -9.79 5.27
CA TRP A 32 -8.65 -9.87 4.50
C TRP A 32 -8.07 -8.47 4.26
N GLN A 33 -8.90 -7.49 3.92
CA GLN A 33 -8.51 -6.09 3.78
C GLN A 33 -8.01 -5.49 5.10
N GLU A 34 -8.68 -5.74 6.22
CA GLU A 34 -8.23 -5.30 7.56
C GLU A 34 -6.88 -5.91 7.97
N ARG A 35 -6.52 -7.09 7.42
CA ARG A 35 -5.21 -7.70 7.64
C ARG A 35 -4.13 -7.14 6.71
N GLU A 36 -4.50 -6.68 5.52
CA GLU A 36 -3.57 -6.19 4.49
C GLU A 36 -3.40 -4.66 4.53
N LEU A 37 -4.36 -3.94 5.12
CA LEU A 37 -4.21 -2.53 5.46
C LEU A 37 -3.17 -2.43 6.56
N LEU A 38 -1.93 -2.09 6.17
CA LEU A 38 -0.88 -1.63 7.07
C LEU A 38 -1.53 -0.77 8.16
N SER A 39 -1.32 -1.13 9.42
CA SER A 39 -1.96 -0.43 10.54
C SER A 39 -1.64 1.06 10.41
N ASP A 40 -2.58 1.96 10.72
CA ASP A 40 -2.34 3.42 10.63
C ASP A 40 -1.03 3.84 11.33
N HIS A 41 -0.66 3.11 12.38
CA HIS A 41 0.62 3.27 13.08
C HIS A 41 1.85 2.92 12.23
N GLU A 42 1.80 1.85 11.43
CA GLU A 42 2.85 1.45 10.50
C GLU A 42 2.96 2.46 9.35
N ILE A 43 1.84 2.95 8.83
CA ILE A 43 1.83 4.00 7.79
C ILE A 43 2.49 5.28 8.32
N VAL A 44 2.15 5.70 9.55
CA VAL A 44 2.75 6.88 10.19
C VAL A 44 4.24 6.67 10.43
N GLU A 45 4.66 5.49 10.88
CA GLU A 45 6.07 5.19 11.14
C GLU A 45 6.89 5.11 9.84
N ILE A 46 6.35 4.49 8.80
CA ILE A 46 6.94 4.47 7.45
C ILE A 46 7.07 5.90 6.92
N GLY A 47 6.01 6.72 7.03
CA GLY A 47 6.02 8.12 6.62
C GLY A 47 7.06 8.95 7.38
N ARG A 48 7.19 8.72 8.70
CA ARG A 48 8.24 9.33 9.53
C ARG A 48 9.62 8.94 9.03
N GLN A 49 9.88 7.65 8.79
CA GLN A 49 11.16 7.15 8.30
C GLN A 49 11.52 7.69 6.92
N LEU A 50 10.56 7.76 5.99
CA LEU A 50 10.73 8.40 4.67
C LEU A 50 11.09 9.88 4.78
N SER A 51 10.42 10.62 5.66
CA SER A 51 10.70 12.05 5.86
C SER A 51 12.10 12.30 6.43
N VAL A 52 12.58 11.42 7.31
CA VAL A 52 13.94 11.48 7.87
C VAL A 52 14.96 11.11 6.80
N ALA A 53 14.71 10.03 6.04
CA ALA A 53 15.55 9.60 4.93
C ALA A 53 15.71 10.72 3.87
N GLU A 54 14.62 11.39 3.51
CA GLU A 54 14.65 12.52 2.58
C GLU A 54 15.51 13.68 3.11
N ARG A 55 15.32 14.08 4.37
CA ARG A 55 16.13 15.15 4.99
C ARG A 55 17.60 14.78 5.01
N THR A 56 17.93 13.54 5.37
CA THR A 56 19.31 13.05 5.40
C THR A 56 19.92 13.03 4.00
N ALA A 57 19.19 12.55 3.00
CA ALA A 57 19.64 12.56 1.61
C ALA A 57 19.89 13.98 1.09
N LEU A 58 19.02 14.94 1.42
CA LEU A 58 19.17 16.32 0.97
C LEU A 58 20.27 17.09 1.73
N ALA A 59 20.49 16.79 3.00
CA ALA A 59 21.46 17.50 3.84
C ALA A 59 22.91 17.04 3.64
N HIS A 60 23.13 15.80 3.19
CA HIS A 60 24.48 15.23 3.08
C HIS A 60 25.06 15.35 1.67
N HIS A 61 26.38 15.45 1.61
CA HIS A 61 27.14 15.50 0.36
C HIS A 61 26.86 14.23 -0.47
N PRO A 62 26.72 14.32 -1.81
CA PRO A 62 26.29 13.21 -2.66
C PRO A 62 27.07 11.90 -2.50
N ARG A 63 28.34 11.97 -2.09
CA ARG A 63 29.20 10.80 -1.83
C ARG A 63 28.80 10.01 -0.59
N ASP A 64 28.23 10.65 0.43
CA ASP A 64 28.01 10.03 1.75
C ASP A 64 26.55 9.58 1.95
N ARG A 65 25.67 9.87 0.98
CA ARG A 65 24.23 9.62 1.09
C ARG A 65 23.87 8.14 1.20
N GLY A 66 24.58 7.28 0.47
CA GLY A 66 24.34 5.83 0.50
C GLY A 66 24.57 5.23 1.89
N ASP A 67 25.71 5.56 2.51
CA ASP A 67 26.09 5.06 3.83
C ASP A 67 25.16 5.59 4.92
N GLN A 68 24.73 6.86 4.81
CA GLN A 68 23.82 7.48 5.77
C GLN A 68 22.38 6.95 5.65
N LEU A 69 21.90 6.69 4.43
CA LEU A 69 20.60 6.06 4.21
C LEU A 69 20.57 4.61 4.66
N HIS A 70 21.69 3.88 4.50
CA HIS A 70 21.80 2.52 4.99
C HIS A 70 21.75 2.45 6.53
N GLN A 71 22.32 3.42 7.23
CA GLN A 71 22.24 3.51 8.70
C GLN A 71 20.81 3.82 9.20
N LEU A 72 19.96 4.41 8.36
CA LEU A 72 18.55 4.69 8.65
C LEU A 72 17.63 3.49 8.40
N ALA A 73 18.08 2.49 7.62
CA ALA A 73 17.38 1.24 7.42
C ALA A 73 17.47 0.37 8.70
N LYS A 74 16.51 0.53 9.63
CA LYS A 74 16.35 -0.34 10.79
C LYS A 74 14.96 -0.98 10.77
N GLY A 75 14.89 -2.31 10.99
CA GLY A 75 13.64 -3.09 10.97
C GLY A 75 13.37 -3.73 9.61
N ASP A 76 12.10 -3.85 9.22
CA ASP A 76 11.66 -4.47 7.95
C ASP A 76 11.82 -3.56 6.71
N LEU A 77 12.32 -2.34 6.89
CA LEU A 77 12.47 -1.37 5.81
C LEU A 77 13.93 -1.31 5.31
N SER A 78 14.17 -1.85 4.11
CA SER A 78 15.44 -1.70 3.41
C SER A 78 15.44 -0.41 2.58
N LEU A 79 16.19 0.60 3.02
CA LEU A 79 16.40 1.85 2.28
C LEU A 79 17.69 1.73 1.45
N ASN A 80 17.54 1.60 0.13
CA ASN A 80 18.66 1.56 -0.80
C ASN A 80 18.69 2.84 -1.65
N TRP A 81 19.83 3.54 -1.65
CA TRP A 81 20.05 4.67 -2.54
C TRP A 81 20.50 4.15 -3.91
N VAL A 82 19.55 4.04 -4.85
CA VAL A 82 19.83 3.60 -6.22
C VAL A 82 19.78 4.81 -7.16
N PRO A 83 20.91 5.20 -7.79
CA PRO A 83 20.90 6.20 -8.85
C PRO A 83 20.12 5.68 -10.07
N ARG A 84 18.97 6.29 -10.31
CA ARG A 84 18.23 6.35 -11.60
C ARG A 84 17.60 5.07 -12.18
N THR A 85 17.95 3.83 -11.80
CA THR A 85 17.59 2.67 -12.66
C THR A 85 16.54 1.67 -12.16
N VAL A 86 16.14 1.67 -10.88
CA VAL A 86 15.11 0.72 -10.41
C VAL A 86 14.17 1.38 -9.39
N ILE A 87 13.17 2.12 -9.88
CA ILE A 87 12.01 2.50 -9.06
C ILE A 87 10.82 1.84 -9.73
N THR A 88 10.31 0.75 -9.14
CA THR A 88 9.07 0.10 -9.56
C THR A 88 7.91 1.10 -9.43
N ASP A 89 7.17 1.25 -10.52
CA ASP A 89 6.39 2.45 -10.83
C ASP A 89 5.00 2.45 -10.16
N PHE A 90 4.95 2.63 -8.84
CA PHE A 90 3.70 2.92 -8.10
C PHE A 90 3.51 4.42 -7.82
N SER A 91 4.48 5.26 -8.22
CA SER A 91 4.46 6.72 -8.01
C SER A 91 3.31 7.45 -8.72
N ALA A 92 2.68 6.83 -9.72
CA ALA A 92 1.53 7.41 -10.42
C ALA A 92 0.29 7.56 -9.51
N SER A 93 0.21 6.81 -8.42
CA SER A 93 -1.00 6.72 -7.59
C SER A 93 -1.14 7.84 -6.53
N PHE A 94 -0.04 8.51 -6.15
CA PHE A 94 -0.08 9.53 -5.08
C PHE A 94 0.77 10.77 -5.42
N ALA A 95 0.11 11.92 -5.57
CA ALA A 95 0.75 13.19 -5.96
C ALA A 95 1.89 13.63 -5.00
N GLN A 96 1.80 13.28 -3.72
CA GLN A 96 2.81 13.61 -2.72
C GLN A 96 4.12 12.83 -2.94
N LEU A 97 4.03 11.56 -3.36
CA LEU A 97 5.19 10.74 -3.70
C LEU A 97 5.86 11.21 -4.99
N GLN A 98 5.09 11.76 -5.94
CA GLN A 98 5.65 12.37 -7.15
C GLN A 98 6.48 13.63 -6.83
N ASN A 99 5.99 14.47 -5.93
CA ASN A 99 6.73 15.66 -5.48
C ASN A 99 8.02 15.31 -4.74
N LEU A 100 7.98 14.27 -3.89
CA LEU A 100 9.16 13.74 -3.20
C LEU A 100 10.18 13.20 -4.20
N ARG A 101 9.73 12.42 -5.19
CA ARG A 101 10.58 11.94 -6.30
C ARG A 101 11.22 13.11 -7.06
N ALA A 102 10.46 14.14 -7.42
CA ALA A 102 10.98 15.28 -8.17
C ALA A 102 12.11 16.00 -7.41
N ARG A 103 11.93 16.21 -6.10
CA ARG A 103 12.96 16.81 -5.23
C ARG A 103 14.21 15.94 -5.12
N LEU A 104 14.04 14.64 -4.92
CA LEU A 104 15.18 13.70 -4.84
C LEU A 104 15.94 13.62 -6.17
N VAL A 105 15.25 13.60 -7.31
CA VAL A 105 15.85 13.58 -8.65
C VAL A 105 16.65 14.86 -8.92
N GLN A 106 16.14 16.03 -8.57
CA GLN A 106 16.86 17.30 -8.73
C GLN A 106 18.13 17.37 -7.87
N SER A 107 18.13 16.67 -6.73
CA SER A 107 19.28 16.62 -5.83
C SER A 107 20.30 15.54 -6.19
N ALA A 108 20.00 14.63 -7.12
CA ALA A 108 20.91 13.55 -7.51
C ALA A 108 22.08 14.10 -8.34
N PRO A 109 23.33 13.65 -8.09
CA PRO A 109 24.46 14.01 -8.93
C PRO A 109 24.26 13.46 -10.35
N GLY A 110 24.70 14.24 -11.35
CA GLY A 110 24.82 13.81 -12.75
C GLY A 110 26.01 12.87 -12.95
#